data_AF-A0A538D417-F1
#
_entry.id   AF-A0A538D417-F1
#
_cell.length_a   1.000
_cell.length_b   1.000
_cell.length_c   1.000
_cell.angle_alpha   90.00
_cell.angle_beta   90.00
_cell.angle_gamma   90.00
#
_symmetry.space_group_name_H-M   'P 1'
#
loop_
_entity.id
_entity.type
_entity.pdbx_description
1 polymer ?
#
loop_
_entity_poly.entity_id
_entity_poly.type
_entity_poly.pdbx_seq_one_letter_code
_entity_poly.pdbx_strand_id
1 'polypeptide(L)'
;MRELLRSPLARVWVPVLTLAAGVAFVDRGSDPGDLVYFIHRGEHLLSSGWASTFADPMLQSGPLQLVVFGAVRNLTALAFVVELSVAALVLYVAGRIRASDRVRLVVGLLAVGAGLTHIAFVDGHPAEAIVPLLWVLAAIWAREDRVVLAGAVLGLSAGLELWGVLGVPVLLLAPRPRRALAGALVETAVVAGMFAPFALAGSAHMFQYDWRVSSGTLLSLFVAPGAHFGWPLRLLQSALAVTAGGSVALALRRSVHAAWLAPLAVTLVRLLVDPLSFGWYWLEVEALVLIGAALLLTDLPTRLSTAVARTARV
;
A
#
# COMPACT_ATOMS: atom_id res chain seq x y z
N MET A 1 -30.73 -15.10 15.03
CA MET A 1 -30.18 -13.81 15.52
C MET A 1 -28.99 -13.95 16.48
N ARG A 2 -29.06 -14.74 17.57
CA ARG A 2 -27.95 -14.84 18.55
C ARG A 2 -26.62 -15.36 17.96
N GLU A 3 -26.66 -16.27 16.99
CA GLU A 3 -25.46 -16.79 16.31
C GLU A 3 -24.82 -15.77 15.38
N LEU A 4 -25.64 -14.99 14.66
CA LEU A 4 -25.18 -13.93 13.78
C LEU A 4 -24.42 -12.85 14.55
N LEU A 5 -24.94 -12.44 15.72
CA LEU A 5 -24.30 -11.48 16.63
C LEU A 5 -22.98 -11.97 17.24
N ARG A 6 -22.72 -13.29 17.23
CA ARG A 6 -21.46 -13.87 17.70
C ARG A 6 -20.42 -14.03 16.60
N SER A 7 -20.81 -13.86 15.33
CA SER A 7 -19.90 -14.00 14.21
C SER A 7 -18.84 -12.88 14.18
N PRO A 8 -17.61 -13.15 13.69
CA PRO A 8 -16.61 -12.10 13.46
C PRO A 8 -17.11 -11.02 12.50
N LEU A 9 -18.00 -11.38 11.57
CA LEU A 9 -18.65 -10.45 10.65
C LEU A 9 -19.43 -9.38 11.43
N ALA A 10 -20.28 -9.78 12.38
CA ALA A 10 -21.06 -8.84 13.17
C ALA A 10 -20.22 -8.06 14.20
N ARG A 11 -19.21 -8.68 14.80
CA ARG A 11 -18.44 -8.07 15.92
C ARG A 11 -17.28 -7.18 15.48
N VAL A 12 -16.72 -7.44 14.29
CA VAL A 12 -15.51 -6.75 13.81
C VAL A 12 -15.79 -5.96 12.56
N TRP A 13 -16.33 -6.61 11.53
CA TRP A 13 -16.51 -5.98 10.22
C TRP A 13 -17.58 -4.91 10.25
N VAL A 14 -18.77 -5.22 10.78
CA VAL A 14 -19.88 -4.26 10.80
C VAL A 14 -19.51 -2.95 11.50
N PRO A 15 -18.98 -2.92 12.75
CA PRO A 15 -18.67 -1.65 13.41
C PRO A 15 -17.65 -0.79 12.64
N VAL A 16 -16.59 -1.41 12.12
CA VAL A 16 -15.51 -0.70 11.41
C VAL A 16 -16.01 -0.19 10.05
N LEU A 17 -16.71 -1.03 9.28
CA LEU A 17 -17.26 -0.62 7.99
C LEU A 17 -18.40 0.39 8.13
N THR A 18 -19.20 0.31 9.20
CA THR A 18 -20.20 1.35 9.49
C THR A 18 -19.54 2.68 9.84
N LEU A 19 -18.45 2.67 10.61
CA LEU A 19 -17.71 3.90 10.88
C LEU A 19 -17.10 4.48 9.60
N ALA A 20 -16.45 3.67 8.77
CA ALA A 20 -15.91 4.09 7.47
C ALA A 20 -17.01 4.59 6.52
N ALA A 21 -18.18 3.95 6.48
CA ALA A 21 -19.33 4.46 5.72
C ALA A 21 -19.82 5.82 6.25
N GLY A 22 -19.73 6.04 7.57
CA GLY A 22 -20.06 7.32 8.19
C GLY A 22 -19.09 8.43 7.77
N VAL A 23 -17.79 8.14 7.72
CA VAL A 23 -16.77 9.06 7.21
C VAL A 23 -17.01 9.35 5.72
N ALA A 24 -17.20 8.34 4.88
CA ALA A 24 -17.52 8.51 3.46
C ALA A 24 -18.79 9.33 3.20
N PHE A 25 -19.80 9.19 4.07
CA PHE A 25 -21.02 10.00 3.98
C PHE A 25 -20.73 11.50 4.23
N VAL A 26 -19.78 11.82 5.09
CA VAL A 26 -19.32 13.20 5.34
C VAL A 26 -18.45 13.67 4.19
N ASP A 27 -17.51 12.84 3.72
CA ASP A 27 -16.50 13.23 2.74
C ASP A 27 -17.03 13.31 1.30
N ARG A 28 -18.16 12.69 0.96
CA ARG A 28 -18.71 12.71 -0.41
C ARG A 28 -18.91 14.10 -1.05
N GLY A 29 -18.88 15.17 -0.25
CA GLY A 29 -19.00 16.56 -0.68
C GLY A 29 -17.75 17.41 -0.43
N SER A 30 -16.64 16.81 0.00
CA SER A 30 -15.36 17.50 0.15
C SER A 30 -14.71 17.77 -1.21
N ASP A 31 -13.75 18.69 -1.23
CA ASP A 31 -12.81 18.83 -2.35
C ASP A 31 -11.98 17.54 -2.43
N PRO A 32 -12.01 16.79 -3.54
CA PRO A 32 -11.38 15.48 -3.61
C PRO A 32 -9.94 15.55 -4.15
N GLY A 33 -9.33 16.73 -4.17
CA GLY A 33 -7.95 16.93 -4.60
C GLY A 33 -7.70 16.43 -6.02
N ASP A 34 -6.72 15.54 -6.17
CA ASP A 34 -6.33 14.99 -7.48
C ASP A 34 -7.36 14.00 -8.08
N LEU A 35 -8.40 13.62 -7.32
CA LEU A 35 -9.34 12.59 -7.74
C LEU A 35 -10.14 12.98 -9.01
N VAL A 36 -10.50 14.26 -9.19
CA VAL A 36 -11.19 14.71 -10.40
C VAL A 36 -10.30 14.52 -11.63
N TYR A 37 -9.00 14.84 -11.50
CA TYR A 37 -8.02 14.58 -12.54
C TYR A 37 -7.93 13.09 -12.84
N PHE A 38 -7.84 12.23 -11.83
CA PHE A 38 -7.76 10.78 -12.05
C PHE A 38 -9.05 10.16 -12.61
N ILE A 39 -10.23 10.67 -12.25
CA ILE A 39 -11.51 10.26 -12.88
C ILE A 39 -11.47 10.57 -14.36
N HIS A 40 -11.08 11.78 -14.74
CA HIS A 40 -11.00 12.17 -16.15
C HIS A 40 -10.00 11.31 -16.94
N ARG A 41 -8.82 11.04 -16.36
CA ARG A 41 -7.84 10.11 -16.98
C ARG A 41 -8.37 8.68 -17.06
N GLY A 42 -9.16 8.24 -16.08
CA GLY A 42 -9.84 6.95 -16.09
C GLY A 42 -10.93 6.85 -17.16
N GLU A 43 -11.71 7.91 -17.38
CA GLU A 43 -12.68 7.96 -18.48
C GLU A 43 -11.99 7.87 -19.84
N HIS A 44 -10.86 8.58 -19.99
CA HIS A 44 -10.04 8.51 -21.20
C HIS A 44 -9.49 7.10 -21.43
N LEU A 45 -9.04 6.41 -20.37
CA LEU A 45 -8.62 5.01 -20.40
C LEU A 45 -9.72 4.06 -20.89
N LEU A 46 -10.99 4.34 -20.57
CA LEU A 46 -12.13 3.52 -20.98
C LEU A 46 -12.75 3.96 -22.33
N SER A 47 -12.09 4.86 -23.05
CA SER A 47 -12.54 5.40 -24.34
C SER A 47 -11.78 4.80 -25.53
N SER A 48 -12.13 5.22 -26.75
CA SER A 48 -11.34 4.90 -27.95
C SER A 48 -9.93 5.49 -27.92
N GLY A 49 -9.67 6.48 -27.06
CA GLY A 49 -8.36 7.13 -26.88
C GLY A 49 -7.42 6.46 -25.89
N TRP A 50 -7.76 5.27 -25.37
CA TRP A 50 -7.06 4.61 -24.25
C TRP A 50 -5.53 4.59 -24.38
N ALA A 51 -4.99 4.43 -25.60
CA ALA A 51 -3.55 4.33 -25.81
C ALA A 51 -2.77 5.60 -25.40
N SER A 52 -3.42 6.77 -25.40
CA SER A 52 -2.81 8.05 -24.96
C SER A 52 -3.10 8.39 -23.50
N THR A 53 -3.66 7.48 -22.70
CA THR A 53 -3.92 7.68 -21.26
C THR A 53 -2.68 8.12 -20.50
N PHE A 54 -1.50 7.64 -20.88
CA PHE A 54 -0.24 7.99 -20.23
C PHE A 54 0.59 9.02 -20.99
N ALA A 55 -0.01 9.77 -21.92
CA ALA A 55 0.67 10.84 -22.65
C ALA A 55 0.93 12.10 -21.82
N ASP A 56 0.21 12.25 -20.70
CA ASP A 56 0.46 13.28 -19.71
C ASP A 56 1.52 12.79 -18.72
N PRO A 57 2.69 13.43 -18.62
CA PRO A 57 3.70 13.06 -17.64
C PRO A 57 3.21 13.23 -16.19
N MET A 58 2.27 14.12 -15.90
CA MET A 58 1.78 14.32 -14.52
C MET A 58 0.98 13.13 -13.99
N LEU A 59 0.47 12.25 -14.87
CA LEU A 59 -0.25 11.06 -14.45
C LEU A 59 0.71 10.01 -13.90
N GLN A 60 0.70 9.80 -12.58
CA GLN A 60 1.52 8.79 -11.91
C GLN A 60 0.71 7.56 -11.46
N SER A 61 -0.61 7.69 -11.29
CA SER A 61 -1.49 6.56 -10.98
C SER A 61 -1.56 5.53 -12.09
N GLY A 62 -1.57 4.26 -11.70
CA GLY A 62 -1.56 3.12 -12.60
C GLY A 62 -2.93 2.78 -13.21
N PRO A 63 -2.95 1.90 -14.21
CA PRO A 63 -4.16 1.59 -14.97
C PRO A 63 -5.27 0.94 -14.14
N LEU A 64 -4.97 0.19 -13.08
CA LEU A 64 -6.02 -0.44 -12.27
C LEU A 64 -6.80 0.58 -11.45
N GLN A 65 -6.11 1.55 -10.83
CA GLN A 65 -6.76 2.65 -10.13
C GLN A 65 -7.62 3.47 -11.08
N LEU A 66 -7.08 3.79 -12.26
CA LEU A 66 -7.79 4.55 -13.29
C LEU A 66 -9.00 3.82 -13.86
N VAL A 67 -8.96 2.49 -14.02
CA VAL A 67 -10.14 1.71 -14.41
C VAL A 67 -11.25 1.86 -13.38
N VAL A 68 -10.94 1.77 -12.09
CA VAL A 68 -11.95 1.93 -11.03
C VAL A 68 -12.54 3.35 -11.06
N PHE A 69 -11.69 4.37 -11.09
CA PHE A 69 -12.16 5.76 -11.08
C PHE A 69 -12.96 6.13 -12.32
N GLY A 70 -12.47 5.70 -13.49
CA GLY A 70 -13.15 5.90 -14.77
C GLY A 70 -14.44 5.09 -14.92
N ALA A 71 -14.60 3.96 -14.21
CA ALA A 71 -15.83 3.18 -14.24
C ALA A 71 -16.89 3.76 -13.29
N VAL A 72 -16.48 4.20 -12.10
CA VAL A 72 -17.40 4.73 -11.09
C VAL A 72 -17.86 6.16 -11.42
N ARG A 73 -16.93 7.05 -11.82
CA ARG A 73 -17.14 8.46 -12.25
C ARG A 73 -17.85 9.40 -11.26
N ASN A 74 -18.47 8.85 -10.22
CA ASN A 74 -19.25 9.55 -9.24
C ASN A 74 -18.44 9.68 -7.94
N LEU A 75 -18.11 10.92 -7.55
CA LEU A 75 -17.31 11.21 -6.36
C LEU A 75 -17.94 10.65 -5.09
N THR A 76 -19.27 10.74 -4.95
CA THR A 76 -19.96 10.16 -3.79
C THR A 76 -19.77 8.65 -3.71
N ALA A 77 -19.95 7.94 -4.82
CA ALA A 77 -19.73 6.50 -4.86
C ALA A 77 -18.25 6.16 -4.63
N LEU A 78 -17.31 6.97 -5.12
CA LEU A 78 -15.88 6.78 -4.89
C LEU A 78 -15.49 6.93 -3.42
N ALA A 79 -16.08 7.88 -2.67
CA ALA A 79 -15.87 7.99 -1.22
C ALA A 79 -16.16 6.65 -0.53
N PHE A 80 -17.34 6.08 -0.79
CA PHE A 80 -17.69 4.77 -0.23
C PHE A 80 -16.78 3.65 -0.74
N VAL A 81 -16.45 3.61 -2.03
CA VAL A 81 -15.60 2.56 -2.61
C VAL A 81 -14.22 2.59 -1.97
N VAL A 82 -13.57 3.75 -1.91
CA VAL A 82 -12.21 3.92 -1.39
C VAL A 82 -12.17 3.61 0.10
N GLU A 83 -13.00 4.29 0.90
CA GLU A 83 -12.91 4.22 2.35
C GLU A 83 -13.29 2.84 2.90
N LEU A 84 -14.35 2.24 2.35
CA LEU A 84 -14.74 0.88 2.73
C LEU A 84 -13.70 -0.14 2.29
N SER A 85 -13.09 0.03 1.12
CA SER A 85 -12.05 -0.90 0.63
C SER A 85 -10.79 -0.83 1.47
N VAL A 86 -10.33 0.37 1.84
CA VAL A 86 -9.18 0.55 2.74
C VAL A 86 -9.47 -0.10 4.10
N ALA A 87 -10.61 0.21 4.72
CA ALA A 87 -10.99 -0.39 6.01
C ALA A 87 -11.12 -1.92 5.93
N ALA A 88 -11.78 -2.43 4.88
CA ALA A 88 -11.91 -3.86 4.63
C ALA A 88 -10.54 -4.54 4.46
N LEU A 89 -9.63 -3.91 3.72
CA LEU A 89 -8.30 -4.44 3.47
C LEU A 89 -7.48 -4.50 4.77
N VAL A 90 -7.52 -3.46 5.61
CA VAL A 90 -6.88 -3.48 6.94
C VAL A 90 -7.38 -4.66 7.77
N LEU A 91 -8.71 -4.85 7.85
CA LEU A 91 -9.31 -5.97 8.59
C LEU A 91 -8.95 -7.33 8.02
N TYR A 92 -8.82 -7.42 6.70
CA TYR A 92 -8.41 -8.63 6.00
C TYR A 92 -6.93 -8.96 6.29
N VAL A 93 -6.01 -8.01 6.13
CA VAL A 93 -4.58 -8.19 6.44
C VAL A 93 -4.37 -8.54 7.92
N ALA A 94 -5.05 -7.84 8.83
CA ALA A 94 -5.03 -8.14 10.26
C ALA A 94 -5.52 -9.58 10.54
N GLY A 95 -6.55 -10.05 9.84
CA GLY A 95 -7.00 -11.44 9.91
C GLY A 95 -5.96 -12.45 9.37
N ARG A 96 -5.25 -12.10 8.29
CA ARG A 96 -4.20 -12.94 7.68
C ARG A 96 -2.97 -13.12 8.57
N ILE A 97 -2.64 -12.13 9.40
CA ILE A 97 -1.63 -12.27 10.46
C ILE A 97 -2.17 -12.91 11.75
N ARG A 98 -3.40 -13.46 11.71
CA ARG A 98 -4.07 -14.16 12.82
C ARG A 98 -4.36 -13.28 14.03
N ALA A 99 -4.56 -11.98 13.82
CA ALA A 99 -4.99 -11.10 14.91
C ALA A 99 -6.37 -11.53 15.44
N SER A 100 -6.53 -11.51 16.76
CA SER A 100 -7.82 -11.82 17.39
C SER A 100 -8.90 -10.81 16.99
N ASP A 101 -10.18 -11.18 17.07
CA ASP A 101 -11.30 -10.29 16.77
C ASP A 101 -11.21 -8.93 17.51
N ARG A 102 -10.76 -8.94 18.77
CA ARG A 102 -10.56 -7.72 19.57
C ARG A 102 -9.48 -6.83 18.97
N VAL A 103 -8.34 -7.40 18.60
CA VAL A 103 -7.23 -6.65 18.01
C VAL A 103 -7.62 -6.12 16.63
N ARG A 104 -8.29 -6.94 15.81
CA ARG A 104 -8.80 -6.53 14.49
C ARG A 104 -9.79 -5.36 14.60
N LEU A 105 -10.71 -5.42 15.57
CA LEU A 105 -11.65 -4.34 15.84
C LEU A 105 -10.91 -3.05 16.24
N VAL A 106 -9.99 -3.13 17.20
CA VAL A 106 -9.21 -1.96 17.66
C VAL A 106 -8.42 -1.33 16.51
N VAL A 107 -7.69 -2.14 15.74
CA VAL A 107 -6.87 -1.65 14.63
C VAL A 107 -7.73 -1.09 13.50
N GLY A 108 -8.87 -1.71 13.19
CA GLY A 108 -9.81 -1.19 12.20
C GLY A 108 -10.42 0.14 12.63
N LEU A 109 -10.83 0.28 13.90
CA LEU A 109 -11.34 1.54 14.43
C LEU A 109 -10.26 2.62 14.48
N LEU A 110 -9.02 2.28 14.83
CA LEU A 110 -7.90 3.20 14.81
C LEU A 110 -7.57 3.65 13.39
N ALA A 111 -7.59 2.75 12.40
CA ALA A 111 -7.36 3.10 11.00
C ALA A 111 -8.38 4.15 10.51
N VAL A 112 -9.66 3.96 10.82
CA VAL A 112 -10.69 4.94 10.44
C VAL A 112 -10.56 6.22 11.26
N GLY A 113 -10.37 6.11 12.58
CA GLY A 113 -10.33 7.26 13.49
C GLY A 113 -9.06 8.12 13.39
N ALA A 114 -7.94 7.55 12.93
CA ALA A 114 -6.69 8.28 12.67
C ALA A 114 -6.69 8.95 11.28
N GLY A 115 -7.67 8.66 10.44
CA GLY A 115 -7.83 9.30 9.13
C GLY A 115 -7.31 8.50 7.95
N LEU A 116 -6.84 7.25 8.12
CA LEU A 116 -6.31 6.44 7.02
C LEU A 116 -7.29 6.32 5.84
N THR A 117 -8.58 6.11 6.12
CA THR A 117 -9.62 6.02 5.07
C THR A 117 -9.95 7.39 4.48
N HIS A 118 -10.13 8.39 5.35
CA HIS A 118 -10.46 9.77 4.99
C HIS A 118 -9.42 10.37 4.03
N ILE A 119 -8.15 10.39 4.44
CA ILE A 119 -7.06 11.01 3.68
C ILE A 119 -6.84 10.28 2.35
N ALA A 120 -6.98 8.93 2.34
CA ALA A 120 -6.92 8.13 1.12
C ALA A 120 -7.96 8.56 0.06
N PHE A 121 -9.12 9.06 0.49
CA PHE A 121 -10.15 9.58 -0.43
C PHE A 121 -9.96 11.08 -0.71
N VAL A 122 -9.88 11.91 0.33
CA VAL A 122 -9.91 13.38 0.21
C VAL A 122 -8.71 13.92 -0.57
N ASP A 123 -7.53 13.34 -0.37
CA ASP A 123 -6.36 13.74 -1.15
C ASP A 123 -6.32 13.09 -2.54
N GLY A 124 -7.17 12.09 -2.81
CA GLY A 124 -7.22 11.35 -4.08
C GLY A 124 -6.16 10.25 -4.21
N HIS A 125 -5.50 9.90 -3.10
CA HIS A 125 -4.30 9.04 -3.04
C HIS A 125 -4.56 7.74 -2.24
N PRO A 126 -5.44 6.83 -2.72
CA PRO A 126 -5.76 5.61 -1.98
C PRO A 126 -4.69 4.53 -2.08
N ALA A 127 -3.81 4.60 -3.09
CA ALA A 127 -2.73 3.64 -3.27
C ALA A 127 -1.75 3.67 -2.08
N GLU A 128 -1.54 4.83 -1.47
CA GLU A 128 -0.68 5.07 -0.32
C GLU A 128 -1.17 4.28 0.91
N ALA A 129 -2.47 4.08 1.05
CA ALA A 129 -3.02 3.18 2.07
C ALA A 129 -3.05 1.71 1.62
N ILE A 130 -3.38 1.44 0.36
CA ILE A 130 -3.64 0.08 -0.15
C ILE A 130 -2.36 -0.70 -0.44
N VAL A 131 -1.41 -0.11 -1.17
CA VAL A 131 -0.20 -0.77 -1.66
C VAL A 131 0.63 -1.38 -0.51
N PRO A 132 0.85 -0.70 0.63
CA PRO A 132 1.62 -1.29 1.73
C PRO A 132 0.91 -2.49 2.39
N LEU A 133 -0.43 -2.47 2.44
CA LEU A 133 -1.22 -3.62 2.90
C LEU A 133 -1.10 -4.80 1.92
N LEU A 134 -1.07 -4.53 0.61
CA LEU A 134 -0.79 -5.55 -0.41
C LEU A 134 0.64 -6.11 -0.29
N TRP A 135 1.63 -5.28 0.04
CA TRP A 135 3.00 -5.73 0.31
C TRP A 135 3.07 -6.68 1.51
N VAL A 136 2.32 -6.40 2.60
CA VAL A 136 2.23 -7.33 3.73
C VAL A 136 1.58 -8.65 3.33
N LEU A 137 0.51 -8.63 2.52
CA LEU A 137 -0.10 -9.86 2.01
C LEU A 137 0.86 -10.67 1.14
N ALA A 138 1.58 -10.00 0.23
CA ALA A 138 2.61 -10.63 -0.58
C ALA A 138 3.72 -11.23 0.29
N ALA A 139 4.15 -10.54 1.35
CA ALA A 139 5.12 -11.06 2.31
C ALA A 139 4.63 -12.33 3.01
N ILE A 140 3.36 -12.37 3.45
CA ILE A 140 2.75 -13.56 4.07
C ILE A 140 2.74 -14.73 3.07
N TRP A 141 2.31 -14.50 1.83
CA TRP A 141 2.27 -15.54 0.80
C TRP A 141 3.65 -16.01 0.36
N ALA A 142 4.64 -15.12 0.27
CA ALA A 142 6.02 -15.49 0.00
C ALA A 142 6.52 -16.48 1.07
N ARG A 143 6.27 -16.19 2.35
CA ARG A 143 6.61 -17.09 3.48
C ARG A 143 5.89 -18.43 3.42
N GLU A 144 4.67 -18.46 2.90
CA GLU A 144 3.89 -19.68 2.63
C GLU A 144 4.33 -20.43 1.34
N ASP A 145 5.46 -20.04 0.71
CA ASP A 145 5.97 -20.57 -0.57
C ASP A 145 5.02 -20.35 -1.77
N ARG A 146 4.06 -19.44 -1.64
CA ARG A 146 3.11 -19.00 -2.68
C ARG A 146 3.67 -17.80 -3.46
N VAL A 147 4.95 -17.88 -3.85
CA VAL A 147 5.71 -16.77 -4.46
C VAL A 147 5.12 -16.24 -5.77
N VAL A 148 4.43 -17.07 -6.55
CA VAL A 148 3.75 -16.64 -7.79
C VAL A 148 2.62 -15.68 -7.46
N LEU A 149 1.81 -15.98 -6.44
CA LEU A 149 0.73 -15.09 -6.01
C LEU A 149 1.26 -13.85 -5.30
N ALA A 150 2.35 -13.98 -4.54
CA ALA A 150 3.04 -12.83 -3.97
C ALA A 150 3.52 -11.87 -5.06
N GLY A 151 4.25 -12.39 -6.07
CA GLY A 151 4.69 -11.61 -7.23
C GLY A 151 3.53 -11.00 -8.01
N ALA A 152 2.44 -11.74 -8.23
CA ALA A 152 1.27 -11.21 -8.90
C ALA A 152 0.62 -10.05 -8.15
N VAL A 153 0.49 -10.13 -6.82
CA VAL A 153 -0.06 -9.02 -6.03
C VAL A 153 0.87 -7.82 -5.95
N LEU A 154 2.19 -8.01 -5.87
CA LEU A 154 3.14 -6.90 -6.01
C LEU A 154 3.01 -6.23 -7.38
N GLY A 155 2.94 -7.03 -8.44
CA GLY A 155 2.73 -6.52 -9.79
C GLY A 155 1.42 -5.75 -9.92
N LEU A 156 0.30 -6.28 -9.42
CA LEU A 156 -0.99 -5.59 -9.41
C LEU A 156 -0.95 -4.31 -8.56
N SER A 157 -0.20 -4.27 -7.46
CA SER A 157 -0.06 -3.06 -6.65
C SER A 157 0.60 -1.92 -7.43
N ALA A 158 1.52 -2.23 -8.35
CA ALA A 158 2.10 -1.25 -9.28
C ALA A 158 1.08 -0.70 -10.29
N GLY A 159 -0.05 -1.40 -10.47
CA GLY A 159 -1.18 -0.95 -11.26
C GLY A 159 -2.06 0.07 -10.53
N LEU A 160 -1.86 0.26 -9.22
CA LEU A 160 -2.47 1.36 -8.47
C LEU A 160 -1.58 2.61 -8.55
N GLU A 161 -0.30 2.44 -8.24
CA GLU A 161 0.74 3.46 -8.36
C GLU A 161 2.07 2.77 -8.70
N LEU A 162 2.86 3.34 -9.62
CA LEU A 162 4.04 2.64 -10.16
C LEU A 162 5.06 2.25 -9.07
N TRP A 163 5.14 3.02 -7.98
CA TRP A 163 6.04 2.72 -6.86
C TRP A 163 5.67 1.42 -6.13
N GLY A 164 4.51 0.81 -6.39
CA GLY A 164 4.14 -0.52 -5.88
C GLY A 164 5.16 -1.62 -6.17
N VAL A 165 6.00 -1.48 -7.21
CA VAL A 165 7.11 -2.40 -7.51
C VAL A 165 8.21 -2.42 -6.45
N LEU A 166 8.29 -1.39 -5.61
CA LEU A 166 9.30 -1.32 -4.55
C LEU A 166 9.06 -2.35 -3.43
N GLY A 167 7.91 -3.05 -3.44
CA GLY A 167 7.60 -4.14 -2.54
C GLY A 167 8.38 -5.44 -2.82
N VAL A 168 9.10 -5.55 -3.94
CA VAL A 168 9.90 -6.74 -4.33
C VAL A 168 10.78 -7.35 -3.21
N PRO A 169 11.36 -6.61 -2.24
CA PRO A 169 12.16 -7.22 -1.17
C PRO A 169 11.42 -8.25 -0.32
N VAL A 170 10.08 -8.17 -0.21
CA VAL A 170 9.32 -9.13 0.59
C VAL A 170 9.37 -10.55 0.02
N LEU A 171 9.70 -10.70 -1.26
CA LEU A 171 9.89 -12.01 -1.89
C LEU A 171 11.11 -12.75 -1.32
N LEU A 172 12.08 -12.05 -0.73
CA LEU A 172 13.22 -12.65 -0.02
C LEU A 172 12.80 -13.41 1.24
N LEU A 173 11.54 -13.24 1.69
CA LEU A 173 10.96 -14.02 2.78
C LEU A 173 10.50 -15.42 2.34
N ALA A 174 10.61 -15.74 1.05
CA ALA A 174 10.35 -17.09 0.55
C ALA A 174 11.31 -18.11 1.20
N PRO A 175 10.84 -19.33 1.53
CA PRO A 175 11.68 -20.35 2.13
C PRO A 175 12.90 -20.74 1.28
N ARG A 176 12.82 -20.55 -0.04
CA ARG A 176 13.90 -20.86 -1.00
C ARG A 176 14.23 -19.63 -1.84
N PRO A 177 15.50 -19.20 -1.95
CA PRO A 177 15.87 -17.99 -2.68
C PRO A 177 15.54 -18.06 -4.18
N ARG A 178 15.65 -19.25 -4.80
CA ARG A 178 15.26 -19.45 -6.21
C ARG A 178 13.76 -19.17 -6.46
N ARG A 179 12.92 -19.33 -5.44
CA ARG A 179 11.47 -19.04 -5.53
C ARG A 179 11.20 -17.54 -5.50
N ALA A 180 12.05 -16.76 -4.82
CA ALA A 180 11.97 -15.29 -4.86
C ALA A 180 12.13 -14.76 -6.30
N LEU A 181 13.07 -15.32 -7.07
CA LEU A 181 13.24 -14.99 -8.49
C LEU A 181 11.98 -15.27 -9.31
N ALA A 182 11.32 -16.42 -9.09
CA ALA A 182 10.06 -16.71 -9.78
C ALA A 182 8.96 -15.69 -9.44
N GLY A 183 8.87 -15.26 -8.17
CA GLY A 183 7.96 -14.18 -7.77
C GLY A 183 8.28 -12.85 -8.48
N ALA A 184 9.56 -12.48 -8.54
CA ALA A 184 10.00 -11.22 -9.16
C ALA A 184 9.76 -11.22 -10.68
N LEU A 185 9.92 -12.37 -11.34
CA LEU A 185 9.57 -12.53 -12.76
C LEU A 185 8.07 -12.41 -12.98
N VAL A 186 7.24 -12.94 -12.09
CA VAL A 186 5.77 -12.80 -12.17
C VAL A 186 5.35 -11.35 -11.94
N GLU A 187 5.90 -10.69 -10.94
CA GLU A 187 5.72 -9.25 -10.71
C GLU A 187 6.06 -8.46 -11.98
N THR A 188 7.25 -8.68 -12.53
CA THR A 188 7.71 -8.03 -13.77
C THR A 188 6.75 -8.29 -14.94
N ALA A 189 6.29 -9.53 -15.11
CA ALA A 189 5.36 -9.89 -16.17
C ALA A 189 3.99 -9.22 -16.00
N VAL A 190 3.48 -9.10 -14.78
CA VAL A 190 2.21 -8.41 -14.49
C VAL A 190 2.35 -6.91 -14.75
N VAL A 191 3.42 -6.27 -14.28
CA VAL A 191 3.71 -4.85 -14.56
C VAL A 191 3.82 -4.61 -16.06
N ALA A 192 4.61 -5.42 -16.76
CA ALA A 192 4.74 -5.32 -18.20
C ALA A 192 3.39 -5.52 -18.90
N GLY A 193 2.58 -6.49 -18.48
CA GLY A 193 1.25 -6.73 -19.04
C GLY A 193 0.30 -5.54 -18.88
N MET A 194 0.41 -4.79 -17.79
CA MET A 194 -0.40 -3.60 -17.54
C MET A 194 0.09 -2.38 -18.31
N PHE A 195 1.41 -2.13 -18.38
CA PHE A 195 1.95 -0.88 -18.92
C PHE A 195 2.45 -0.96 -20.37
N ALA A 196 2.88 -2.13 -20.84
CA ALA A 196 3.40 -2.30 -22.21
C ALA A 196 2.38 -1.92 -23.31
N PRO A 197 1.06 -2.20 -23.18
CA PRO A 197 0.09 -1.79 -24.20
C PRO A 197 0.13 -0.29 -24.51
N PHE A 198 0.31 0.56 -23.49
CA PHE A 198 0.37 2.01 -23.65
C PHE A 198 1.69 2.48 -24.28
N ALA A 199 2.80 1.83 -23.92
CA ALA A 199 4.11 2.13 -24.51
C ALA A 199 4.22 1.68 -25.98
N LEU A 200 3.53 0.59 -26.35
CA LEU A 200 3.58 0.03 -27.71
C LEU A 200 2.55 0.67 -28.66
N ALA A 201 1.36 1.00 -28.16
CA ALA A 201 0.25 1.51 -28.99
C ALA A 201 0.06 3.03 -28.92
N GLY A 202 0.74 3.73 -28.01
CA GLY A 202 0.52 5.16 -27.78
C GLY A 202 1.75 5.93 -27.32
N SER A 203 1.51 7.09 -26.73
CA SER A 203 2.56 7.97 -26.18
C SER A 203 2.59 7.81 -24.67
N ALA A 204 3.52 7.02 -24.15
CA ALA A 204 3.70 6.84 -22.71
C ALA A 204 4.81 7.79 -22.20
N HIS A 205 4.41 8.85 -21.51
CA HIS A 205 5.27 9.92 -21.02
C HIS A 205 5.35 10.01 -19.49
N MET A 206 4.79 9.06 -18.72
CA MET A 206 4.89 9.03 -17.24
C MET A 206 6.33 9.25 -16.74
N PHE A 207 7.28 8.69 -17.49
CA PHE A 207 8.72 8.72 -17.25
C PHE A 207 9.41 10.05 -17.60
N GLN A 208 8.69 10.99 -18.19
CA GLN A 208 9.16 12.35 -18.47
C GLN A 208 8.77 13.34 -17.38
N TYR A 209 7.93 12.93 -16.41
CA TYR A 209 7.63 13.76 -15.26
C TYR A 209 8.92 14.15 -14.56
N ASP A 210 9.02 15.38 -14.10
CA ASP A 210 10.19 15.91 -13.43
C ASP A 210 9.78 16.52 -12.10
N TRP A 211 10.28 15.93 -11.02
CA TRP A 211 10.03 16.45 -9.67
C TRP A 211 11.04 17.57 -9.40
N ARG A 212 10.64 18.53 -8.57
CA ARG A 212 11.55 19.55 -8.05
C ARG A 212 11.74 19.31 -6.56
N VAL A 213 12.98 19.42 -6.09
CA VAL A 213 13.25 19.32 -4.65
C VAL A 213 12.57 20.47 -3.94
N SER A 214 11.61 20.16 -3.08
CA SER A 214 10.92 21.15 -2.25
C SER A 214 11.81 21.59 -1.08
N SER A 215 11.68 22.84 -0.66
CA SER A 215 12.23 23.27 0.64
C SER A 215 11.57 22.49 1.78
N GLY A 216 12.33 22.21 2.83
CA GLY A 216 11.82 21.56 4.04
C GLY A 216 11.84 20.03 4.00
N THR A 217 12.24 19.40 2.89
CA THR A 217 12.53 17.96 2.86
C THR A 217 13.93 17.67 3.42
N LEU A 218 14.17 16.46 3.92
CA LEU A 218 15.53 16.07 4.35
C LEU A 218 16.51 16.04 3.18
N LEU A 219 16.04 15.69 1.97
CA LEU A 219 16.84 15.76 0.76
C LEU A 219 17.34 17.19 0.48
N SER A 220 16.55 18.22 0.85
CA SER A 220 16.93 19.62 0.65
C SER A 220 18.18 20.07 1.42
N LEU A 221 18.64 19.27 2.39
CA LEU A 221 19.93 19.47 3.09
C LEU A 221 21.14 19.13 2.21
N PHE A 222 20.94 18.32 1.16
CA PHE A 222 22.01 17.81 0.28
C PHE A 222 21.84 18.26 -1.17
N VAL A 223 20.60 18.55 -1.59
CA VAL A 223 20.25 18.98 -2.95
C VAL A 223 19.49 20.31 -2.86
N ALA A 224 19.93 21.32 -3.61
CA ALA A 224 19.33 22.65 -3.53
C ALA A 224 17.81 22.62 -3.85
N PRO A 225 16.96 23.32 -3.08
CA PRO A 225 15.56 23.50 -3.43
C PRO A 225 15.39 24.04 -4.86
N GLY A 226 14.41 23.50 -5.60
CA GLY A 226 14.18 23.80 -7.01
C GLY A 226 15.06 23.01 -7.99
N ALA A 227 16.08 22.29 -7.51
CA ALA A 227 16.86 21.39 -8.35
C ALA A 227 15.99 20.27 -8.92
N HIS A 228 16.38 19.80 -10.10
CA HIS A 228 15.73 18.70 -10.80
C HIS A 228 15.92 17.37 -10.05
N PHE A 229 14.83 16.67 -9.81
CA PHE A 229 14.83 15.30 -9.28
C PHE A 229 14.39 14.32 -10.38
N GLY A 230 15.31 14.18 -11.34
CA GLY A 230 15.16 13.30 -12.50
C GLY A 230 15.54 11.84 -12.22
N TRP A 231 15.64 11.07 -13.29
CA TRP A 231 15.85 9.62 -13.26
C TRP A 231 17.03 9.12 -12.42
N PRO A 232 18.24 9.69 -12.49
CA PRO A 232 19.36 9.18 -11.71
C PRO A 232 19.07 9.19 -10.21
N LEU A 233 18.41 10.25 -9.71
CA LEU A 233 18.05 10.36 -8.29
C LEU A 233 16.88 9.44 -7.93
N ARG A 234 15.89 9.24 -8.82
CA ARG A 234 14.81 8.26 -8.62
C ARG A 234 15.33 6.82 -8.55
N LEU A 235 16.30 6.47 -9.41
CA LEU A 235 16.97 5.17 -9.40
C LEU A 235 17.77 4.99 -8.10
N LEU A 236 18.48 6.03 -7.65
CA LEU A 236 19.19 5.99 -6.38
C LEU A 236 18.23 5.83 -5.19
N GLN A 237 17.15 6.62 -5.14
CA GLN A 237 16.09 6.49 -4.12
C GLN A 237 15.50 5.07 -4.11
N SER A 238 15.16 4.54 -5.27
CA SER A 238 14.63 3.18 -5.41
C SER A 238 15.62 2.12 -4.94
N ALA A 239 16.89 2.25 -5.32
CA ALA A 239 17.95 1.35 -4.88
C ALA A 239 18.13 1.39 -3.36
N LEU A 240 18.19 2.59 -2.76
CA LEU A 240 18.28 2.76 -1.31
C LEU A 240 17.08 2.11 -0.58
N ALA A 241 15.86 2.36 -1.06
CA ALA A 241 14.65 1.81 -0.47
C ALA A 241 14.60 0.27 -0.57
N VAL A 242 14.86 -0.29 -1.76
CA VAL A 242 14.89 -1.75 -1.99
C VAL A 242 16.00 -2.42 -1.19
N THR A 243 17.19 -1.80 -1.11
CA THR A 243 18.29 -2.30 -0.27
C THR A 243 17.89 -2.33 1.20
N ALA A 244 17.31 -1.26 1.74
CA ALA A 244 16.87 -1.22 3.14
C ALA A 244 15.81 -2.29 3.44
N GLY A 245 14.79 -2.40 2.60
CA GLY A 245 13.78 -3.46 2.70
C GLY A 245 14.38 -4.86 2.61
N GLY A 246 15.32 -5.07 1.68
CA GLY A 246 16.00 -6.34 1.49
C GLY A 246 16.87 -6.74 2.67
N SER A 247 17.63 -5.79 3.23
CA SER A 247 18.43 -5.97 4.44
C SER A 247 17.55 -6.39 5.62
N VAL A 248 16.42 -5.70 5.85
CA VAL A 248 15.47 -6.05 6.91
C VAL A 248 14.84 -7.42 6.66
N ALA A 249 14.41 -7.70 5.43
CA ALA A 249 13.82 -9.00 5.06
C ALA A 249 14.79 -10.16 5.31
N LEU A 250 16.07 -10.01 4.95
CA LEU A 250 17.10 -11.02 5.16
C LEU A 250 17.45 -11.19 6.64
N ALA A 251 17.67 -10.08 7.36
CA ALA A 251 18.02 -10.10 8.78
C ALA A 251 16.91 -10.72 9.64
N LEU A 252 15.65 -10.42 9.30
CA LEU A 252 14.48 -10.88 10.04
C LEU A 252 13.75 -12.04 9.35
N ARG A 253 14.35 -12.72 8.37
CA ARG A 253 13.66 -13.74 7.54
C ARG A 253 12.91 -14.81 8.32
N ARG A 254 13.39 -15.16 9.53
CA ARG A 254 12.77 -16.16 10.41
C ARG A 254 11.63 -15.59 11.26
N SER A 255 11.59 -14.27 11.46
CA SER A 255 10.56 -13.56 12.21
C SER A 255 9.36 -13.25 11.34
N VAL A 256 8.15 -13.38 11.91
CA VAL A 256 6.91 -12.91 11.26
C VAL A 256 6.89 -11.38 11.11
N HIS A 257 7.61 -10.65 11.97
CA HIS A 257 7.67 -9.19 11.90
C HIS A 257 8.35 -8.67 10.62
N ALA A 258 9.14 -9.50 9.92
CA ALA A 258 9.70 -9.11 8.63
C ALA A 258 8.62 -8.76 7.59
N ALA A 259 7.41 -9.30 7.73
CA ALA A 259 6.32 -9.07 6.79
C ALA A 259 5.81 -7.61 6.75
N TRP A 260 6.00 -6.84 7.83
CA TRP A 260 5.64 -5.42 7.88
C TRP A 260 6.86 -4.51 8.02
N LEU A 261 7.93 -4.97 8.69
CA LEU A 261 9.16 -4.18 8.86
C LEU A 261 9.93 -3.98 7.56
N ALA A 262 9.96 -4.97 6.65
CA ALA A 262 10.62 -4.81 5.36
C ALA A 262 9.91 -3.75 4.49
N PRO A 263 8.58 -3.82 4.27
CA PRO A 263 7.80 -2.71 3.72
C PRO A 263 8.04 -1.37 4.42
N LEU A 264 8.08 -1.35 5.76
CA LEU A 264 8.26 -0.10 6.50
C LEU A 264 9.64 0.51 6.25
N ALA A 265 10.68 -0.31 6.13
CA ALA A 265 12.00 0.18 5.78
C ALA A 265 12.04 0.77 4.36
N VAL A 266 11.36 0.14 3.40
CA VAL A 266 11.23 0.68 2.02
C VAL A 266 10.56 2.05 2.06
N THR A 267 9.39 2.16 2.70
CA THR A 267 8.60 3.39 2.76
C THR A 267 9.34 4.51 3.49
N LEU A 268 9.88 4.24 4.69
CA LEU A 268 10.65 5.25 5.43
C LEU A 268 11.85 5.76 4.64
N VAL A 269 12.67 4.87 4.05
CA VAL A 269 13.82 5.32 3.27
C VAL A 269 13.38 6.10 2.04
N ARG A 270 12.33 5.66 1.34
CA ARG A 270 11.77 6.40 0.21
C ARG A 270 11.36 7.81 0.63
N LEU A 271 10.62 7.96 1.74
CA LEU A 271 10.17 9.25 2.28
C LEU A 271 11.32 10.15 2.75
N LEU A 272 12.34 9.59 3.41
CA LEU A 272 13.49 10.36 3.89
C LEU A 272 14.28 11.00 2.75
N VAL A 273 14.31 10.37 1.57
CA VAL A 273 15.03 10.88 0.39
C VAL A 273 14.10 11.40 -0.69
N ASP A 274 12.81 11.57 -0.38
CA ASP A 274 11.83 12.07 -1.32
C ASP A 274 12.05 13.57 -1.61
N PRO A 275 11.94 14.01 -2.88
CA PRO A 275 12.04 15.42 -3.21
C PRO A 275 10.88 16.25 -2.64
N LEU A 276 9.76 15.62 -2.27
CA LEU A 276 8.56 16.28 -1.79
C LEU A 276 8.14 15.82 -0.40
N SER A 277 7.26 16.61 0.23
CA SER A 277 6.68 16.31 1.53
C SER A 277 5.18 16.55 1.47
N PHE A 278 4.45 15.55 1.01
CA PHE A 278 3.00 15.55 1.05
C PHE A 278 2.48 14.83 2.30
N GLY A 279 1.32 15.26 2.81
CA GLY A 279 0.70 14.65 4.00
C GLY A 279 0.32 13.19 3.78
N TRP A 280 -0.30 12.89 2.63
CA TRP A 280 -0.79 11.55 2.28
C TRP A 280 0.32 10.50 2.13
N TYR A 281 1.58 10.90 1.97
CA TYR A 281 2.72 9.97 1.98
C TYR A 281 2.87 9.20 3.29
N TRP A 282 2.38 9.77 4.41
CA TRP A 282 2.42 9.10 5.71
C TRP A 282 1.38 7.99 5.87
N LEU A 283 0.38 7.89 4.99
CA LEU A 283 -0.59 6.79 5.00
C LEU A 283 0.11 5.43 4.87
N GLU A 284 1.23 5.39 4.15
CA GLU A 284 1.98 4.16 3.98
C GLU A 284 2.59 3.66 5.29
N VAL A 285 3.19 4.60 6.02
CA VAL A 285 3.80 4.34 7.34
C VAL A 285 2.71 3.98 8.33
N GLU A 286 1.59 4.73 8.34
CA GLU A 286 0.45 4.48 9.21
C GLU A 286 -0.12 3.08 9.02
N ALA A 287 -0.42 2.69 7.77
CA ALA A 287 -0.94 1.36 7.45
C ALA A 287 -0.01 0.24 7.96
N LEU A 288 1.30 0.37 7.73
CA LEU A 288 2.28 -0.62 8.15
C LEU A 288 2.47 -0.67 9.67
N VAL A 289 2.47 0.48 10.34
CA VAL A 289 2.55 0.57 11.82
C VAL A 289 1.31 -0.02 12.46
N LEU A 290 0.12 0.22 11.93
CA LEU A 290 -1.14 -0.37 12.42
C LEU A 290 -1.11 -1.90 12.33
N ILE A 291 -0.64 -2.46 11.21
CA ILE A 291 -0.47 -3.91 11.06
C ILE A 291 0.64 -4.46 11.97
N GLY A 292 1.74 -3.73 12.13
CA GLY A 292 2.80 -4.08 13.08
C GLY A 292 2.29 -4.13 14.53
N ALA A 293 1.50 -3.13 14.94
CA ALA A 293 0.85 -3.08 16.24
C ALA A 293 -0.13 -4.25 16.43
N ALA A 294 -0.93 -4.56 15.41
CA ALA A 294 -1.83 -5.71 15.44
C ALA A 294 -1.08 -7.02 15.71
N LEU A 295 0.06 -7.21 15.03
CA LEU A 295 0.91 -8.39 15.19
C LEU A 295 1.52 -8.45 16.61
N LEU A 296 2.06 -7.34 17.11
CA LEU A 296 2.62 -7.26 18.46
C LEU A 296 1.57 -7.58 19.54
N LEU A 297 0.38 -6.98 19.43
CA LEU A 297 -0.73 -7.22 20.37
C LEU A 297 -1.22 -8.69 20.34
N THR A 298 -1.08 -9.35 19.20
CA THR A 298 -1.43 -10.77 19.05
C THR A 298 -0.41 -11.68 19.74
N ASP A 299 0.87 -11.32 19.72
CA ASP A 299 1.94 -12.12 20.32
C ASP A 299 2.04 -11.96 21.86
N LEU A 300 1.68 -10.81 22.42
CA LEU A 300 1.88 -10.48 23.84
C LEU A 300 1.37 -11.55 24.83
N PRO A 301 0.13 -12.09 24.72
CA PRO A 301 -0.40 -13.07 25.68
C PRO A 301 0.43 -14.36 25.75
N THR A 302 0.98 -14.79 24.61
CA THR A 302 1.81 -16.01 24.54
C THR A 302 3.16 -15.82 25.24
N ARG A 303 3.76 -14.63 25.12
CA ARG A 303 5.05 -14.31 25.74
C ARG A 303 4.92 -14.16 27.27
N LEU A 304 3.84 -13.57 27.75
CA LEU A 304 3.59 -13.45 29.20
C LEU A 304 3.34 -14.83 29.84
N SER A 305 2.54 -15.68 29.19
CA SER A 305 2.25 -17.03 29.69
C SER A 305 3.51 -17.90 29.80
N THR A 306 4.41 -17.80 28.81
CA THR A 306 5.68 -18.54 28.83
C THR A 306 6.68 -18.01 29.85
N ALA A 307 6.69 -16.70 30.11
CA ALA A 307 7.53 -16.10 31.16
C ALA A 307 7.08 -16.55 32.57
N VAL A 308 5.79 -16.50 32.87
CA VAL A 308 5.22 -16.93 34.16
C VAL A 308 5.49 -18.42 34.41
N ALA A 309 5.36 -19.27 33.39
CA ALA A 309 5.65 -20.70 33.51
C ALA A 309 7.13 -21.01 33.79
N ARG A 310 8.06 -20.14 33.36
CA ARG A 310 9.49 -20.29 33.66
C ARG A 310 9.82 -19.87 35.09
N THR A 311 9.22 -18.79 35.58
CA THR A 311 9.44 -18.33 36.97
C THR A 311 8.86 -19.29 38.01
N ALA A 312 7.82 -20.05 37.67
CA ALA A 312 7.22 -21.04 38.58
C ALA A 312 7.99 -22.37 38.69
N ARG A 313 9.08 -22.56 37.92
CA ARG A 313 9.92 -23.77 37.94
C ARG A 313 11.29 -23.56 38.61
N VAL A 314 11.52 -22.38 39.19
CA VAL A 314 12.71 -22.03 39.97
C VAL A 314 12.28 -22.01 41.44
#